data_AF-A0A443JDN5-F1
#
_entry.id   AF-A0A443JDN5-F1
#
_cell.length_a   1.000
_cell.length_b   1.000
_cell.length_c   1.000
_cell.angle_alpha   90.00
_cell.angle_beta   90.00
_cell.angle_gamma   90.00
#
_symmetry.space_group_name_H-M   'P 1'
#
loop_
_entity.id
_entity.type
_entity.pdbx_description
1 polymer ?
#
loop_
_entity_poly.entity_id
_entity_poly.type
_entity_poly.pdbx_seq_one_letter_code
_entity_poly.pdbx_strand_id
1 'polypeptide(L)'
;MSDNWGDDDGIEAEPFDVDDEPTAEREEREPGRMFGLDVAEVVESMARPAIARTLQKAVRDVVNEVVDAEVTEQLDPSVIEELQAQAATAARRAVGAALDELDEEPANEEPELYFGSVDEFVRGFLLPNYKRRVDGQRVMWAAEWWKYAEAVARLDALWRAWEHLRQDAQTGMSVWFRDHAEHHMSILLSTDGPFAAAGEGKNSENVNDKGEQLPYIAPPEGLFPDVREVSA
;
A
#
# COMPACT_ATOMS: atom_id res chain seq x y z
N MET A 1 17.71 -49.35 26.29
CA MET A 1 16.74 -48.31 25.87
C MET A 1 16.13 -48.85 24.59
N SER A 2 14.89 -49.31 24.68
CA SER A 2 14.18 -49.96 23.59
C SER A 2 13.18 -48.95 23.07
N ASP A 3 13.44 -48.39 21.88
CA ASP A 3 12.54 -47.43 21.26
C ASP A 3 11.36 -48.14 20.60
N ASN A 4 10.20 -47.90 21.20
CA ASN A 4 8.87 -48.32 20.77
C ASN A 4 8.37 -47.31 19.74
N TRP A 5 8.63 -47.57 18.46
CA TRP A 5 7.95 -46.90 17.36
C TRP A 5 6.62 -47.62 17.14
N GLY A 6 5.55 -47.02 17.66
CA GLY A 6 4.19 -47.49 17.44
C GLY A 6 3.81 -47.33 15.97
N ASP A 7 3.03 -48.30 15.51
CA ASP A 7 2.20 -48.21 14.31
C ASP A 7 1.39 -46.90 14.37
N ASP A 8 1.59 -46.03 13.38
CA ASP A 8 0.66 -44.94 13.08
C ASP A 8 0.31 -45.07 11.60
N ASP A 9 -0.98 -45.30 11.37
CA ASP A 9 -1.59 -45.63 10.10
C ASP A 9 -1.30 -44.54 9.05
N GLY A 10 -0.89 -44.98 7.86
CA GLY A 10 -0.68 -44.08 6.73
C GLY A 10 -1.94 -43.27 6.44
N ILE A 11 -1.79 -41.95 6.40
CA ILE A 11 -2.82 -41.07 5.83
C ILE A 11 -2.83 -41.34 4.33
N GLU A 12 -3.73 -42.22 3.87
CA GLU A 12 -4.09 -42.32 2.46
C GLU A 12 -4.76 -41.00 2.04
N ALA A 13 -4.03 -40.20 1.28
CA ALA A 13 -4.61 -39.04 0.62
C ALA A 13 -5.51 -39.53 -0.52
N GLU A 14 -6.82 -39.42 -0.33
CA GLU A 14 -7.80 -39.59 -1.40
C GLU A 14 -7.45 -38.66 -2.59
N PRO A 15 -7.46 -39.15 -3.83
CA PRO A 15 -7.18 -38.33 -5.01
C PRO A 15 -8.26 -37.26 -5.17
N PHE A 16 -7.85 -36.03 -5.42
CA PHE A 16 -8.78 -34.96 -5.78
C PHE A 16 -9.39 -35.28 -7.15
N ASP A 17 -10.71 -35.42 -7.22
CA ASP A 17 -11.43 -35.53 -8.49
C ASP A 17 -11.38 -34.17 -9.20
N VAL A 18 -10.76 -34.14 -10.38
CA VAL A 18 -10.51 -32.92 -11.19
C VAL A 18 -11.70 -32.57 -12.10
N ASP A 19 -12.75 -33.38 -12.09
CA ASP A 19 -13.87 -33.29 -13.04
C ASP A 19 -15.12 -32.57 -12.49
N ASP A 20 -14.98 -31.80 -11.40
CA ASP A 20 -16.06 -30.91 -10.96
C ASP A 20 -16.04 -29.62 -11.81
N GLU A 21 -16.79 -29.62 -12.92
CA GLU A 21 -17.01 -28.42 -13.72
C GLU A 21 -17.59 -27.32 -12.82
N PRO A 22 -17.04 -26.09 -12.82
CA PRO A 22 -17.50 -25.01 -11.97
C PRO A 22 -18.87 -24.51 -12.45
N THR A 23 -19.94 -25.18 -12.04
CA THR A 23 -21.33 -24.76 -12.25
C THR A 23 -21.76 -23.82 -11.12
N ALA A 24 -21.04 -22.71 -10.98
CA ALA A 24 -21.51 -21.56 -10.23
C ALA A 24 -20.94 -20.32 -10.91
N GLU A 25 -21.83 -19.53 -11.52
CA GLU A 25 -21.54 -18.17 -11.95
C GLU A 25 -20.87 -17.45 -10.78
N ARG A 26 -19.59 -17.10 -10.92
CA ARG A 26 -18.90 -16.29 -9.91
C ARG A 26 -19.57 -14.92 -9.92
N GLU A 27 -20.42 -14.66 -8.94
CA GLU A 27 -21.00 -13.34 -8.71
C GLU A 27 -19.86 -12.31 -8.73
N GLU A 28 -19.98 -11.31 -9.61
CA GLU A 28 -19.03 -10.22 -9.72
C GLU A 28 -18.86 -9.59 -8.34
N ARG A 29 -17.63 -9.56 -7.82
CA ARG A 29 -17.33 -8.91 -6.55
C ARG A 29 -17.63 -7.42 -6.70
N GLU A 30 -18.75 -6.99 -6.14
CA GLU A 30 -19.12 -5.58 -6.08
C GLU A 30 -17.99 -4.79 -5.38
N PRO A 31 -17.44 -3.74 -6.01
CA PRO A 31 -16.41 -2.91 -5.39
C PRO A 31 -16.97 -2.25 -4.12
N GLY A 32 -16.26 -2.41 -3.00
CA GLY A 32 -16.68 -1.88 -1.69
C GLY A 32 -17.32 -2.91 -0.75
N ARG A 33 -17.50 -4.16 -1.20
CA ARG A 33 -18.07 -5.24 -0.37
C ARG A 33 -17.01 -6.27 0.01
N MET A 34 -16.69 -6.37 1.31
CA MET A 34 -15.74 -7.36 1.82
C MET A 34 -16.50 -8.35 2.73
N PHE A 35 -16.42 -9.65 2.43
CA PHE A 35 -17.18 -10.71 3.14
C PHE A 35 -18.71 -10.52 3.14
N GLY A 36 -19.28 -9.98 2.06
CA GLY A 36 -20.72 -9.71 1.95
C GLY A 36 -21.21 -8.48 2.71
N LEU A 37 -20.31 -7.79 3.43
CA LEU A 37 -20.57 -6.55 4.18
C LEU A 37 -20.15 -5.33 3.36
N ASP A 38 -20.99 -4.30 3.32
CA ASP A 38 -20.67 -3.01 2.73
C ASP A 38 -19.70 -2.26 3.66
N VAL A 39 -18.48 -1.99 3.17
CA VAL A 39 -17.43 -1.34 3.97
C VAL A 39 -17.84 0.08 4.35
N ALA A 40 -18.61 0.79 3.50
CA ALA A 40 -19.11 2.12 3.83
C ALA A 40 -20.16 2.05 4.94
N GLU A 41 -21.05 1.05 4.91
CA GLU A 41 -22.03 0.81 5.97
C GLU A 41 -21.34 0.44 7.29
N VAL A 42 -20.30 -0.38 7.26
CA VAL A 42 -19.52 -0.76 8.45
C VAL A 42 -18.81 0.47 9.03
N VAL A 43 -18.14 1.28 8.22
CA VAL A 43 -17.48 2.52 8.65
C VAL A 43 -18.50 3.50 9.21
N GLU A 44 -19.66 3.66 8.56
CA GLU A 44 -20.74 4.53 9.04
C GLU A 44 -21.35 4.00 10.36
N SER A 45 -21.52 2.68 10.49
CA SER A 45 -22.00 2.03 11.71
C SER A 45 -21.02 2.13 12.88
N MET A 46 -19.73 2.29 12.61
CA MET A 46 -18.68 2.50 13.62
C MET A 46 -18.49 3.98 13.96
N ALA A 47 -18.61 4.87 12.96
CA ALA A 47 -18.49 6.31 13.11
C ALA A 47 -19.69 6.92 13.85
N ARG A 48 -20.93 6.50 13.53
CA ARG A 48 -22.17 6.96 14.19
C ARG A 48 -22.13 6.83 15.72
N PRO A 49 -21.81 5.67 16.33
CA PRO A 49 -21.74 5.53 17.77
C PRO A 49 -20.51 6.20 18.38
N ALA A 50 -19.44 6.46 17.62
CA ALA A 50 -18.30 7.24 18.08
C ALA A 50 -18.66 8.73 18.17
N ILE A 51 -19.26 9.30 17.12
CA ILE A 51 -19.77 10.68 17.08
C ILE A 51 -20.85 10.87 18.14
N ALA A 52 -21.78 9.92 18.30
CA ALA A 52 -22.80 9.96 19.34
C ALA A 52 -22.19 9.91 20.75
N ARG A 53 -21.13 9.11 20.97
CA ARG A 53 -20.40 9.07 22.25
C ARG A 53 -19.68 10.38 22.54
N THR A 54 -19.05 11.01 21.55
CA THR A 54 -18.36 12.29 21.71
C THR A 54 -19.36 13.42 21.95
N LEU A 55 -20.47 13.45 21.22
CA LEU A 55 -21.58 14.39 21.44
C LEU A 55 -22.19 14.20 22.83
N GLN A 56 -22.46 12.96 23.23
CA GLN A 56 -23.02 12.64 24.55
C GLN A 56 -22.05 13.02 25.69
N LYS A 57 -20.74 12.80 25.49
CA LYS A 57 -19.71 13.24 26.43
C LYS A 57 -19.66 14.76 26.52
N ALA A 58 -19.62 15.48 25.40
CA ALA A 58 -19.62 16.94 25.37
C ALA A 58 -20.90 17.53 26.00
N VAL A 59 -22.06 16.98 25.69
CA VAL A 59 -23.35 17.37 26.30
C VAL A 59 -23.33 17.10 27.80
N ARG A 60 -22.82 15.94 28.24
CA ARG A 60 -22.73 15.60 29.66
C ARG A 60 -21.73 16.49 30.41
N ASP A 61 -20.61 16.82 29.79
CA ASP A 61 -19.57 17.65 30.41
C ASP A 61 -20.09 19.10 30.58
N VAL A 62 -20.80 19.63 29.58
CA VAL A 62 -21.52 20.93 29.68
C VAL A 62 -22.65 20.88 30.72
N VAL A 63 -23.43 19.78 30.76
CA VAL A 63 -24.50 19.60 31.76
C VAL A 63 -23.92 19.53 33.18
N ASN A 64 -22.81 18.84 33.40
CA ASN A 64 -22.16 18.74 34.70
C ASN A 64 -21.57 20.09 35.15
N GLU A 65 -20.98 20.86 34.23
CA GLU A 65 -20.49 22.21 34.52
C GLU A 65 -21.61 23.18 34.93
N VAL A 66 -22.78 23.05 34.30
CA VAL A 66 -23.96 23.86 34.63
C VAL A 66 -24.67 23.38 35.91
N VAL A 67 -24.67 22.06 36.17
CA VAL A 67 -25.29 21.45 37.37
C VAL A 67 -24.50 21.76 38.64
N ASP A 68 -23.18 21.95 38.57
CA ASP A 68 -22.36 22.33 39.74
C ASP A 68 -22.51 23.81 40.15
N ALA A 69 -23.15 24.65 39.31
CA ALA A 69 -23.25 26.09 39.56
C ALA A 69 -24.53 26.53 40.31
N GLU A 70 -25.71 25.94 40.07
CA GLU A 70 -26.99 26.47 40.58
C GLU A 70 -28.12 25.42 40.58
N VAL A 71 -28.24 24.61 41.64
CA VAL A 71 -29.48 23.83 41.92
C VAL A 71 -29.62 23.75 43.44
N THR A 72 -30.42 24.58 44.13
CA THR A 72 -31.88 24.69 44.07
C THR A 72 -32.36 25.99 44.76
N GLU A 73 -32.80 27.03 44.02
CA GLU A 73 -33.92 27.89 44.50
C GLU A 73 -34.52 28.83 43.45
N GLN A 74 -33.98 29.01 42.24
CA GLN A 74 -34.57 29.97 41.28
C GLN A 74 -34.49 29.48 39.84
N LEU A 75 -35.50 28.69 39.44
CA LEU A 75 -35.74 28.36 38.03
C LEU A 75 -36.92 29.20 37.53
N ASP A 76 -36.69 30.50 37.32
CA ASP A 76 -37.60 31.32 36.51
C ASP A 76 -37.47 30.90 35.03
N PRO A 77 -38.57 30.78 34.26
CA PRO A 77 -38.54 30.45 32.83
C PRO A 77 -37.55 31.28 32.01
N SER A 78 -37.30 32.53 32.39
CA SER A 78 -36.33 33.42 31.73
C SER A 78 -34.88 32.99 31.91
N VAL A 79 -34.51 32.51 33.10
CA VAL A 79 -33.15 32.00 33.41
C VAL A 79 -32.89 30.70 32.66
N ILE A 80 -33.92 29.86 32.48
CA ILE A 80 -33.84 28.63 31.69
C ILE A 80 -33.57 28.96 30.21
N GLU A 81 -34.27 29.93 29.64
CA GLU A 81 -34.09 30.34 28.24
C GLU A 81 -32.70 30.93 28.00
N GLU A 82 -32.18 31.72 28.95
CA GLU A 82 -30.83 32.28 28.90
C GLU A 82 -29.75 31.19 29.02
N LEU A 83 -29.91 30.24 29.94
CA LEU A 83 -29.02 29.08 30.06
C LEU A 83 -29.05 28.20 28.79
N GLN A 84 -30.22 27.99 28.18
CA GLN A 84 -30.34 27.26 26.92
C GLN A 84 -29.64 27.99 25.76
N ALA A 85 -29.76 29.32 25.67
CA ALA A 85 -29.08 30.12 24.66
C ALA A 85 -27.55 30.11 24.85
N GLN A 86 -27.08 30.17 26.09
CA GLN A 86 -25.66 30.07 26.42
C GLN A 86 -25.11 28.67 26.13
N ALA A 87 -25.82 27.60 26.51
CA ALA A 87 -25.44 26.23 26.20
C ALA A 87 -25.42 25.95 24.68
N ALA A 88 -26.38 26.49 23.92
CA ALA A 88 -26.39 26.37 22.46
C ALA A 88 -25.18 27.09 21.81
N THR A 89 -24.76 28.23 22.37
CA THR A 89 -23.58 28.98 21.90
C THR A 89 -22.28 28.23 22.23
N ALA A 90 -22.18 27.69 23.45
CA ALA A 90 -21.06 26.87 23.88
C ALA A 90 -20.95 25.58 23.03
N ALA A 91 -22.07 24.91 22.76
CA ALA A 91 -22.11 23.72 21.91
C ALA A 91 -21.64 24.02 20.48
N ARG A 92 -22.10 25.13 19.87
CA ARG A 92 -21.63 25.53 18.54
C ARG A 92 -20.12 25.80 18.50
N ARG A 93 -19.58 26.41 19.55
CA ARG A 93 -18.13 26.66 19.67
C ARG A 93 -17.33 25.37 19.83
N ALA A 94 -17.81 24.47 20.68
CA ALA A 94 -17.17 23.18 20.90
C ALA A 94 -17.19 22.30 19.65
N VAL A 95 -18.30 22.31 18.90
CA VAL A 95 -18.38 21.64 17.60
C VAL A 95 -17.45 22.30 16.58
N GLY A 96 -17.39 23.63 16.53
CA GLY A 96 -16.44 24.34 15.67
C GLY A 96 -14.98 23.97 15.96
N ALA A 97 -14.59 23.99 17.24
CA ALA A 97 -13.24 23.62 17.66
C ALA A 97 -12.92 22.14 17.37
N ALA A 98 -13.89 21.24 17.57
CA ALA A 98 -13.71 19.82 17.25
C ALA A 98 -13.65 19.58 15.73
N LEU A 99 -14.30 20.41 14.91
CA LEU A 99 -14.18 20.36 13.46
C LEU A 99 -12.82 20.91 13.00
N ASP A 100 -12.35 22.01 13.59
CA ASP A 100 -11.02 22.57 13.32
C ASP A 100 -9.90 21.58 13.69
N GLU A 101 -10.04 20.84 14.80
CA GLU A 101 -9.09 19.80 15.25
C GLU A 101 -9.10 18.54 14.36
N LEU A 102 -10.17 18.32 13.60
CA LEU A 102 -10.24 17.26 12.57
C LEU A 102 -9.68 17.73 11.21
N ASP A 103 -9.65 19.03 10.95
CA ASP A 103 -9.05 19.64 9.75
C ASP A 103 -7.54 19.87 9.89
N GLU A 104 -6.97 19.78 11.10
CA GLU A 104 -5.52 19.69 11.31
C GLU A 104 -4.99 18.29 10.95
N GLU A 105 -5.13 17.91 9.68
CA GLU A 105 -4.25 16.88 9.10
C GLU A 105 -2.81 17.39 9.19
N PRO A 106 -1.85 16.61 9.73
CA PRO A 106 -0.45 17.03 9.71
C PRO A 106 -0.10 17.32 8.24
N ALA A 107 0.47 18.50 7.99
CA ALA A 107 0.88 18.92 6.66
C ALA A 107 1.60 17.72 6.00
N ASN A 108 0.97 17.16 4.96
CA ASN A 108 1.45 15.99 4.26
C ASN A 108 2.66 16.44 3.43
N GLU A 109 3.79 16.64 4.09
CA GLU A 109 5.08 16.85 3.44
C GLU A 109 5.35 15.57 2.65
N GLU A 110 5.04 15.63 1.34
CA GLU A 110 5.30 14.51 0.45
C GLU A 110 6.78 14.13 0.60
N PRO A 111 7.07 12.88 1.00
CA PRO A 111 8.43 12.47 1.30
C PRO A 111 9.33 12.65 0.08
N GLU A 112 10.47 13.30 0.29
CA GLU A 112 11.45 13.56 -0.77
C GLU A 112 11.88 12.25 -1.43
N LEU A 113 11.88 12.21 -2.76
CA LEU A 113 12.29 11.04 -3.53
C LEU A 113 13.78 10.75 -3.33
N TYR A 114 14.12 9.49 -3.09
CA TYR A 114 15.52 9.10 -2.86
C TYR A 114 16.29 8.97 -4.17
N PHE A 115 15.67 8.42 -5.22
CA PHE A 115 16.19 8.41 -6.57
C PHE A 115 15.46 9.45 -7.42
N GLY A 116 16.21 10.11 -8.29
CA GLY A 116 15.69 11.17 -9.17
C GLY A 116 15.07 10.67 -10.45
N SER A 117 15.32 9.41 -10.82
CA SER A 117 14.75 8.82 -12.03
C SER A 117 14.76 7.30 -11.96
N VAL A 118 13.97 6.66 -12.83
CA VAL A 118 13.97 5.20 -12.99
C VAL A 118 15.36 4.66 -13.35
N ASP A 119 16.16 5.38 -14.16
CA ASP A 119 17.53 4.97 -14.47
C ASP A 119 18.40 4.94 -13.22
N GLU A 120 18.31 5.98 -12.39
CA GLU A 120 19.04 6.07 -11.15
C GLU A 120 18.66 4.94 -10.18
N PHE A 121 17.37 4.64 -10.05
CA PHE A 121 16.87 3.51 -9.28
C PHE A 121 17.41 2.16 -9.82
N VAL A 122 17.39 1.97 -11.14
CA VAL A 122 17.87 0.75 -11.76
C VAL A 122 19.37 0.56 -11.48
N ARG A 123 20.21 1.56 -11.80
CA ARG A 123 21.66 1.47 -11.62
C ARG A 123 22.08 1.41 -10.15
N GLY A 124 21.38 2.13 -9.27
CA GLY A 124 21.74 2.30 -7.86
C GLY A 124 21.20 1.21 -6.94
N PHE A 125 20.01 0.69 -7.22
CA PHE A 125 19.35 -0.29 -6.37
C PHE A 125 19.03 -1.61 -7.08
N LEU A 126 18.33 -1.58 -8.22
CA LEU A 126 17.81 -2.83 -8.79
C LEU A 126 18.92 -3.77 -9.23
N LEU A 127 19.85 -3.31 -10.06
CA LEU A 127 20.88 -4.17 -10.66
C LEU A 127 21.83 -4.77 -9.60
N PRO A 128 22.31 -4.03 -8.57
CA PRO A 128 23.13 -4.61 -7.51
C PRO A 128 22.41 -5.64 -6.65
N ASN A 129 21.07 -5.55 -6.52
CA ASN A 129 20.28 -6.46 -5.69
C ASN A 129 19.80 -7.70 -6.46
N TYR A 130 19.46 -7.56 -7.75
CA TYR A 130 18.95 -8.65 -8.58
C TYR A 130 20.06 -9.44 -9.29
N LYS A 131 20.93 -10.10 -8.53
CA LYS A 131 22.14 -10.82 -9.04
C LYS A 131 21.86 -12.20 -9.66
N ARG A 132 20.76 -12.35 -10.38
CA ARG A 132 20.43 -13.59 -11.10
C ARG A 132 21.32 -13.72 -12.33
N ARG A 133 21.67 -14.96 -12.67
CA ARG A 133 22.41 -15.24 -13.91
C ARG A 133 21.47 -15.08 -15.10
N VAL A 134 21.85 -14.23 -16.05
CA VAL A 134 21.17 -14.02 -17.33
C VAL A 134 22.04 -14.59 -18.45
N ASP A 135 21.46 -15.51 -19.22
CA ASP A 135 22.18 -16.28 -20.25
C ASP A 135 21.68 -15.98 -21.68
N GLY A 136 20.66 -15.14 -21.82
CA GLY A 136 20.07 -14.77 -23.10
C GLY A 136 19.33 -15.93 -23.78
N GLN A 137 19.07 -17.03 -23.07
CA GLN A 137 18.38 -18.21 -23.60
C GLN A 137 17.20 -18.63 -22.74
N ARG A 138 17.42 -18.79 -21.43
CA ARG A 138 16.41 -19.19 -20.44
C ARG A 138 16.00 -18.03 -19.57
N VAL A 139 16.92 -17.10 -19.34
CA VAL A 139 16.69 -15.90 -18.56
C VAL A 139 17.16 -14.73 -19.40
N MET A 140 16.20 -13.90 -19.81
CA MET A 140 16.42 -12.77 -20.71
C MET A 140 16.75 -11.51 -19.92
N TRP A 141 17.59 -10.67 -20.51
CA TRP A 141 17.84 -9.31 -20.05
C TRP A 141 18.37 -8.49 -21.21
N ALA A 142 18.18 -7.18 -21.16
CA ALA A 142 18.78 -6.25 -22.11
C ALA A 142 19.58 -5.20 -21.33
N ALA A 143 20.88 -5.07 -21.62
CA ALA A 143 21.71 -4.03 -21.03
C ALA A 143 21.21 -2.62 -21.38
N GLU A 144 20.68 -2.47 -22.60
CA GLU A 144 19.97 -1.28 -23.07
C GLU A 144 18.44 -1.41 -22.84
N TRP A 145 18.03 -1.75 -21.62
CA TRP A 145 16.62 -1.95 -21.24
C TRP A 145 15.71 -0.77 -21.63
N TRP A 146 16.26 0.45 -21.67
CA TRP A 146 15.58 1.69 -22.03
C TRP A 146 15.10 1.75 -23.49
N LYS A 147 15.57 0.85 -24.36
CA LYS A 147 15.04 0.71 -25.74
C LYS A 147 13.69 0.00 -25.80
N TYR A 148 13.25 -0.62 -24.70
CA TYR A 148 12.04 -1.44 -24.64
C TYR A 148 10.96 -0.71 -23.84
N ALA A 149 9.95 -0.17 -24.51
CA ALA A 149 8.91 0.66 -23.88
C ALA A 149 8.17 -0.05 -22.73
N GLU A 150 7.83 -1.33 -22.91
CA GLU A 150 7.20 -2.12 -21.83
C GLU A 150 8.15 -2.29 -20.64
N ALA A 151 9.45 -2.50 -20.88
CA ALA A 151 10.41 -2.64 -19.80
C ALA A 151 10.56 -1.33 -19.01
N VAL A 152 10.63 -0.20 -19.71
CA VAL A 152 10.65 1.14 -19.10
C VAL A 152 9.44 1.32 -18.19
N ALA A 153 8.22 1.03 -18.67
CA ALA A 153 7.00 1.17 -17.88
C ALA A 153 6.99 0.27 -16.62
N ARG A 154 7.46 -0.98 -16.74
CA ARG A 154 7.54 -1.90 -15.60
C ARG A 154 8.59 -1.47 -14.58
N LEU A 155 9.75 -1.02 -15.03
CA LEU A 155 10.81 -0.53 -14.16
C LEU A 155 10.43 0.78 -13.46
N ASP A 156 9.70 1.67 -14.13
CA ASP A 156 9.15 2.89 -13.53
C ASP A 156 8.13 2.55 -12.43
N ALA A 157 7.23 1.59 -12.68
CA ALA A 157 6.30 1.10 -11.67
C ALA A 157 7.02 0.49 -10.45
N LEU A 158 8.11 -0.26 -10.68
CA LEU A 158 8.94 -0.79 -9.60
C LEU A 158 9.61 0.30 -8.77
N TRP A 159 10.15 1.32 -9.44
CA TRP A 159 10.76 2.47 -8.77
C TRP A 159 9.73 3.22 -7.91
N ARG A 160 8.56 3.55 -8.47
CA ARG A 160 7.48 4.23 -7.72
C ARG A 160 7.02 3.43 -6.51
N ALA A 161 6.83 2.12 -6.66
CA ALA A 161 6.49 1.25 -5.54
C ALA A 161 7.61 1.20 -4.49
N TRP A 162 8.87 1.25 -4.91
CA TRP A 162 10.02 1.26 -4.00
C TRP A 162 10.09 2.57 -3.20
N GLU A 163 9.92 3.73 -3.85
CA GLU A 163 9.92 5.05 -3.19
C GLU A 163 8.80 5.18 -2.15
N HIS A 164 7.64 4.59 -2.43
CA HIS A 164 6.56 4.53 -1.47
C HIS A 164 6.88 3.58 -0.31
N LEU A 165 7.24 2.34 -0.61
CA LEU A 165 7.38 1.29 0.41
C LEU A 165 8.65 1.41 1.25
N ARG A 166 9.71 2.09 0.78
CA ARG A 166 10.93 2.30 1.58
C ARG A 166 10.69 3.15 2.83
N GLN A 167 9.57 3.88 2.87
CA GLN A 167 9.19 4.72 4.02
C GLN A 167 8.73 3.87 5.20
N ASP A 168 8.22 2.66 4.93
CA ASP A 168 7.97 1.65 5.97
C ASP A 168 9.25 0.85 6.25
N ALA A 169 9.93 1.21 7.33
CA ALA A 169 11.13 0.52 7.81
C ALA A 169 10.86 -0.88 8.39
N GLN A 170 9.60 -1.26 8.68
CA GLN A 170 9.27 -2.55 9.26
C GLN A 170 9.11 -3.63 8.19
N THR A 171 8.14 -3.46 7.30
CA THR A 171 7.76 -4.50 6.33
C THR A 171 7.84 -4.07 4.87
N GLY A 172 8.04 -2.79 4.62
CA GLY A 172 7.97 -2.18 3.29
C GLY A 172 8.83 -2.89 2.24
N MET A 173 10.08 -3.24 2.58
CA MET A 173 10.94 -3.98 1.65
C MET A 173 10.45 -5.40 1.36
N SER A 174 9.88 -6.10 2.34
CA SER A 174 9.32 -7.43 2.15
C SER A 174 8.11 -7.38 1.21
N VAL A 175 7.22 -6.41 1.44
CA VAL A 175 6.05 -6.14 0.59
C VAL A 175 6.49 -5.75 -0.82
N TRP A 176 7.50 -4.89 -0.95
CA TRP A 176 8.01 -4.47 -2.26
C TRP A 176 8.53 -5.66 -3.07
N PHE A 177 9.30 -6.55 -2.46
CA PHE A 177 9.78 -7.74 -3.15
C PHE A 177 8.64 -8.66 -3.58
N ARG A 178 7.76 -9.01 -2.64
CA ARG A 178 6.66 -9.97 -2.84
C ARG A 178 5.63 -9.49 -3.86
N ASP A 179 5.16 -8.25 -3.71
CA ASP A 179 3.97 -7.76 -4.43
C ASP A 179 4.33 -7.04 -5.73
N HIS A 180 5.55 -6.50 -5.83
CA HIS A 180 5.97 -5.69 -6.99
C HIS A 180 7.15 -6.33 -7.71
N ALA A 181 8.29 -6.47 -7.03
CA ALA A 181 9.55 -6.86 -7.67
C ALA A 181 9.46 -8.24 -8.33
N GLU A 182 9.03 -9.27 -7.59
CA GLU A 182 8.98 -10.64 -8.11
C GLU A 182 8.07 -10.78 -9.32
N HIS A 183 6.90 -10.12 -9.32
CA HIS A 183 5.99 -10.13 -10.46
C HIS A 183 6.62 -9.50 -11.71
N HIS A 184 7.03 -8.23 -11.63
CA HIS A 184 7.57 -7.53 -12.79
C HIS A 184 8.90 -8.13 -13.26
N MET A 185 9.78 -8.52 -12.34
CA MET A 185 11.06 -9.15 -12.70
C MET A 185 10.87 -10.53 -13.31
N SER A 186 9.88 -11.33 -12.90
CA SER A 186 9.59 -12.61 -13.55
C SER A 186 9.24 -12.44 -15.04
N ILE A 187 8.50 -11.38 -15.37
CA ILE A 187 8.08 -11.07 -16.74
C ILE A 187 9.26 -10.51 -17.54
N LEU A 188 10.01 -9.57 -16.98
CA LEU A 188 11.20 -9.00 -17.62
C LEU A 188 12.22 -10.08 -17.96
N LEU A 189 12.43 -11.04 -17.05
CA LEU A 189 13.39 -12.13 -17.22
C LEU A 189 12.87 -13.31 -18.04
N SER A 190 11.61 -13.27 -18.48
CA SER A 190 10.98 -14.33 -19.27
C SER A 190 11.53 -14.38 -20.69
N THR A 191 11.59 -15.59 -21.27
CA THR A 191 11.94 -15.81 -22.68
C THR A 191 10.93 -15.21 -23.64
N ASP A 192 9.66 -15.13 -23.24
CA ASP A 192 8.57 -14.51 -23.99
C ASP A 192 8.27 -13.07 -23.50
N GLY A 193 9.16 -12.53 -22.66
CA GLY A 193 9.03 -11.20 -22.08
C GLY A 193 9.45 -10.09 -23.05
N PRO A 194 9.43 -8.83 -22.59
CA PRO A 194 9.78 -7.67 -23.42
C PRO A 194 11.23 -7.73 -23.95
N PHE A 195 12.11 -8.49 -23.32
CA PHE A 195 13.50 -8.69 -23.76
C PHE A 195 13.72 -9.91 -24.66
N ALA A 196 12.67 -10.57 -25.16
CA ALA A 196 12.80 -11.74 -26.02
C ALA A 196 13.75 -11.51 -27.21
N ALA A 197 13.63 -10.35 -27.88
CA ALA A 197 14.49 -9.97 -29.00
C ALA A 197 15.95 -9.65 -28.61
N ALA A 198 16.24 -9.43 -27.32
CA ALA A 198 17.59 -9.11 -26.84
C ALA A 198 18.52 -10.34 -26.78
N GLY A 199 17.93 -11.55 -26.64
CA GLY A 199 18.64 -12.83 -26.62
C GLY A 199 18.84 -13.48 -28.00
N GLU A 200 18.22 -12.92 -29.05
CA GLU A 200 18.36 -13.38 -30.44
C GLU A 200 19.71 -12.94 -31.02
N GLY A 201 20.78 -13.63 -30.62
CA GLY A 201 22.14 -13.34 -31.03
C GLY A 201 23.09 -13.58 -29.87
N LYS A 202 24.33 -13.98 -30.15
CA LYS A 202 25.37 -14.15 -29.12
C LYS A 202 25.85 -12.78 -28.61
N ASN A 203 24.94 -11.93 -28.16
CA ASN A 203 25.25 -10.60 -27.65
C ASN A 203 25.79 -10.75 -26.22
N SER A 204 27.11 -10.86 -26.10
CA SER A 204 27.82 -11.00 -24.82
C SER A 204 27.56 -9.85 -23.84
N GLU A 205 27.01 -8.74 -24.33
CA GLU A 205 26.63 -7.56 -23.56
C GLU A 205 25.34 -7.73 -22.74
N ASN A 206 24.50 -8.73 -23.05
CA ASN A 206 23.24 -8.97 -22.35
C ASN A 206 23.29 -10.14 -21.35
N VAL A 207 24.48 -10.71 -21.14
CA VAL A 207 24.69 -11.87 -20.26
C VAL A 207 25.64 -11.54 -19.11
N ASN A 208 25.54 -12.27 -18.00
CA ASN A 208 26.45 -12.15 -16.86
C ASN A 208 26.77 -13.52 -16.24
N ASP A 209 27.80 -13.55 -15.39
CA ASP A 209 28.09 -14.73 -14.57
C ASP A 209 27.30 -14.72 -13.25
N LYS A 210 27.26 -15.89 -12.60
CA LYS A 210 26.50 -16.06 -11.36
C LYS A 210 27.04 -15.15 -10.26
N GLY A 211 26.18 -14.29 -9.71
CA GLY A 211 26.52 -13.38 -8.62
C GLY A 211 27.06 -12.02 -9.08
N GLU A 212 27.24 -11.84 -10.39
CA GLU A 212 27.51 -10.54 -10.98
C GLU A 212 26.24 -9.69 -11.06
N GLN A 213 26.44 -8.39 -11.23
CA GLN A 213 25.36 -7.45 -11.48
C GLN A 213 24.71 -7.74 -12.84
N LEU A 214 23.42 -7.43 -12.98
CA LEU A 214 22.77 -7.49 -14.29
C LEU A 214 23.45 -6.51 -15.27
N PRO A 215 23.63 -6.90 -16.54
CA PRO A 215 24.28 -6.06 -17.54
C PRO A 215 23.60 -4.70 -17.70
N TYR A 216 24.38 -3.65 -17.97
CA TYR A 216 23.88 -2.29 -18.04
C TYR A 216 24.68 -1.45 -19.02
N ILE A 217 23.96 -0.74 -19.88
CA ILE A 217 24.48 0.30 -20.76
C ILE A 217 23.67 1.56 -20.49
N ALA A 218 24.37 2.64 -20.14
CA ALA A 218 23.74 3.88 -19.74
C ALA A 218 22.82 4.44 -20.85
N PRO A 219 21.63 4.94 -20.52
CA PRO A 219 20.76 5.59 -21.48
C PRO A 219 21.39 6.87 -22.02
N PRO A 220 20.95 7.34 -23.21
CA PRO A 220 21.34 8.64 -23.73
C PRO A 220 21.06 9.76 -22.72
N GLU A 221 21.95 10.74 -22.65
CA GLU A 221 21.80 11.89 -21.78
C GLU A 221 20.44 12.58 -22.00
N GLY A 222 19.75 12.90 -20.90
CA GLY A 222 18.45 13.56 -20.92
C GLY A 222 17.24 12.66 -21.17
N LEU A 223 17.41 11.35 -21.41
CA LEU A 223 16.28 10.43 -21.57
C LEU A 223 15.46 10.28 -20.28
N PHE A 224 16.15 10.26 -19.14
CA PHE A 224 15.53 10.18 -17.81
C PHE A 224 16.02 11.36 -16.95
N PRO A 225 15.38 12.54 -17.06
CA PRO A 225 15.74 13.70 -16.25
C PRO A 225 15.47 13.44 -14.77
N ASP A 226 16.21 14.13 -13.90
CA ASP A 226 15.99 14.07 -12.46
C ASP A 226 14.71 14.82 -12.08
N VAL A 227 13.69 14.08 -11.65
CA VAL A 227 12.39 14.67 -11.30
C VAL A 227 12.42 15.45 -9.99
N ARG A 228 13.45 15.28 -9.14
CA ARG A 228 13.62 16.07 -7.92
C ARG A 228 13.94 17.52 -8.25
N GLU A 229 14.75 17.74 -9.29
CA GLU A 229 15.12 19.08 -9.76
C GLU A 229 13.96 19.79 -10.47
N VAL A 230 12.98 19.05 -11.00
CA VAL A 230 11.79 19.61 -11.67
C VAL A 230 10.71 20.03 -10.67
N SER A 231 10.76 19.47 -9.45
CA SER A 231 9.76 19.67 -8.39
C SER A 231 10.14 20.77 -7.39
N ALA A 232 11.33 21.37 -7.54
CA ALA A 232 11.87 22.45 -6.70
C ALA A 232 11.66 23.84 -7.35
#